data_AF-A0AB33CT06-F1
#
_entry.id   AF-A0AB33CT06-F1
#
_cell.length_a   1.000
_cell.length_b   1.000
_cell.length_c   1.000
_cell.angle_alpha   90.00
_cell.angle_beta   90.00
_cell.angle_gamma   90.00
#
_symmetry.space_group_name_H-M   'P 1'
#
loop_
_entity.id
_entity.type
_entity.pdbx_description
1 polymer ?
#
loop_
_entity_poly.entity_id
_entity_poly.type
_entity_poly.pdbx_seq_one_letter_code
_entity_poly.pdbx_strand_id
1 'polypeptide(L)'
;MSSDPFASVDLFDAARVCLDQADPRQKVALTQHYAAAFREGVLTLDPSAPAPAPIRMPGRPATPLLVHPRDLPRRGLGTPEGRAAFIHAIAHIELNAIDLAWDAVYRFRGLPAAFYADWVAVADDESRHFMLLRARLHAHDHDYGDFAAHNGLWEMCEKTAHDGLARMALVPRVLEARGLDVTPGMIVKLRSLGDAATAEVLETILREEVAHVAAGSRWYRWYCEQAGVEPRARFKALLREYAGGYLHGPFNLQARLLAGFDEDELADLVEQAG
;
A
#
# COMPACT_ATOMS: atom_id res chain seq x y z
N MET A 1 2.10 -25.06 22.50
CA MET A 1 3.29 -24.25 22.82
C MET A 1 3.19 -23.00 21.98
N SER A 2 2.99 -21.83 22.57
CA SER A 2 3.00 -20.57 21.82
C SER A 2 4.45 -20.30 21.44
N SER A 3 4.80 -20.51 20.18
CA SER A 3 6.06 -20.00 19.63
C SER A 3 6.04 -18.48 19.77
N ASP A 4 7.13 -17.89 20.28
CA ASP A 4 7.27 -16.43 20.35
C ASP A 4 7.17 -15.86 18.91
N PRO A 5 6.14 -15.03 18.61
CA PRO A 5 5.94 -14.52 17.26
C PRO A 5 7.02 -13.51 16.83
N PHE A 6 7.96 -13.15 17.71
CA PHE A 6 9.10 -12.26 17.42
C PHE A 6 10.42 -13.01 17.15
N ALA A 7 10.42 -14.35 17.22
CA ALA A 7 11.63 -15.17 17.15
C ALA A 7 12.01 -15.67 15.75
N SER A 8 11.34 -15.23 14.68
CA SER A 8 11.70 -15.68 13.32
C SER A 8 13.09 -15.17 12.92
N VAL A 9 13.85 -16.04 12.25
CA VAL A 9 15.15 -15.72 11.63
C VAL A 9 15.08 -15.75 10.11
N ASP A 10 13.99 -16.25 9.53
CA ASP A 10 13.74 -16.21 8.09
C ASP A 10 12.76 -15.07 7.74
N LEU A 11 13.06 -14.34 6.67
CA LEU A 11 12.26 -13.20 6.23
C LEU A 11 10.88 -13.61 5.73
N PHE A 12 10.75 -14.75 5.06
CA PHE A 12 9.45 -15.19 4.54
C PHE A 12 8.54 -15.65 5.69
N ASP A 13 9.09 -16.33 6.69
CA ASP A 13 8.36 -16.66 7.91
C ASP A 13 7.95 -15.40 8.68
N ALA A 14 8.83 -14.40 8.78
CA ALA A 14 8.52 -13.10 9.38
C ALA A 14 7.38 -12.38 8.63
N ALA A 15 7.46 -12.32 7.29
CA ALA A 15 6.42 -11.74 6.46
C ALA A 15 5.07 -12.47 6.65
N ARG A 16 5.09 -13.80 6.78
CA ARG A 16 3.90 -14.60 7.05
C ARG A 16 3.27 -14.26 8.41
N VAL A 17 4.09 -14.11 9.45
CA VAL A 17 3.63 -13.71 10.79
C VAL A 17 2.97 -12.34 10.76
N CYS A 18 3.55 -11.36 10.05
CA CYS A 18 2.94 -10.03 9.88
C CYS A 18 1.60 -10.10 9.15
N LEU A 19 1.53 -10.87 8.05
CA LEU A 19 0.32 -11.05 7.25
C LEU A 19 -0.80 -11.71 8.03
N ASP A 20 -0.52 -12.74 8.83
CA ASP A 20 -1.54 -13.48 9.58
C ASP A 20 -2.06 -12.72 10.81
N GLN A 21 -1.35 -11.67 11.27
CA GLN A 21 -1.76 -10.91 12.45
C GLN A 21 -3.02 -10.08 12.18
N ALA A 22 -4.07 -10.32 12.96
CA ALA A 22 -5.35 -9.63 12.81
C ALA A 22 -5.44 -8.32 13.60
N ASP A 23 -4.79 -8.21 14.76
CA ASP A 23 -4.82 -6.98 15.55
C ASP A 23 -3.93 -5.89 14.90
N PRO A 24 -4.46 -4.70 14.58
CA PRO A 24 -3.68 -3.66 13.92
C PRO A 24 -2.46 -3.20 14.71
N ARG A 25 -2.51 -3.15 16.05
CA ARG A 25 -1.35 -2.71 16.85
C ARG A 25 -0.26 -3.77 16.86
N GLN A 26 -0.65 -5.03 17.01
CA GLN A 26 0.30 -6.14 16.95
C GLN A 26 0.89 -6.27 15.54
N LYS A 27 0.11 -6.04 14.48
CA LYS A 27 0.61 -6.03 13.10
C LYS A 27 1.68 -4.98 12.90
N VAL A 28 1.42 -3.75 13.37
CA VAL A 28 2.41 -2.66 13.38
C VAL A 28 3.66 -3.06 14.17
N ALA A 29 3.51 -3.57 15.39
CA ALA A 29 4.64 -3.94 16.24
C ALA A 29 5.51 -5.04 15.61
N LEU A 30 4.89 -6.07 15.03
CA LEU A 30 5.59 -7.14 14.32
C LEU A 30 6.29 -6.60 13.07
N THR A 31 5.62 -5.73 12.31
CA THR A 31 6.18 -5.10 11.12
C THR A 31 7.44 -4.30 11.45
N GLN A 32 7.38 -3.43 12.45
CA GLN A 32 8.51 -2.60 12.88
C GLN A 32 9.67 -3.43 13.44
N HIS A 33 9.34 -4.47 14.23
CA HIS A 33 10.34 -5.42 14.73
C HIS A 33 11.07 -6.12 13.60
N TYR A 34 10.34 -6.72 12.65
CA TYR A 34 10.95 -7.48 11.56
C TYR A 34 11.64 -6.59 10.53
N ALA A 35 11.16 -5.37 10.31
CA ALA A 35 11.87 -4.38 9.49
C ALA A 35 13.21 -3.98 10.12
N ALA A 36 13.25 -3.76 11.44
CA ALA A 36 14.50 -3.52 12.17
C ALA A 36 15.45 -4.72 12.10
N ALA A 37 14.95 -5.92 12.41
CA ALA A 37 15.73 -7.16 12.35
C ALA A 37 16.30 -7.43 10.94
N PHE A 38 15.54 -7.13 9.87
CA PHE A 38 16.04 -7.22 8.50
C PHE A 38 17.18 -6.22 8.24
N ARG A 39 17.01 -4.96 8.64
CA ARG A 39 18.06 -3.93 8.49
C ARG A 39 19.34 -4.25 9.25
N GLU A 40 19.21 -4.91 10.39
CA GLU A 40 20.33 -5.37 11.22
C GLU A 40 21.00 -6.65 10.68
N GLY A 41 20.46 -7.25 9.62
CA GLY A 41 20.96 -8.50 9.05
C GLY A 41 20.68 -9.74 9.90
N VAL A 42 19.74 -9.65 10.83
CA VAL A 42 19.29 -10.79 11.66
C VAL A 42 18.42 -11.73 10.85
N LEU A 43 17.56 -11.18 9.97
CA LEU A 43 16.73 -11.99 9.09
C LEU A 43 17.51 -12.42 7.85
N THR A 44 17.46 -13.71 7.54
CA THR A 44 18.03 -14.30 6.33
C THR A 44 16.97 -14.51 5.25
N LEU A 45 17.42 -14.52 3.99
CA LEU A 45 16.63 -14.96 2.85
C LEU A 45 17.03 -16.40 2.53
N ASP A 46 16.25 -17.39 2.95
CA ASP A 46 16.54 -18.80 2.63
C ASP A 46 16.18 -19.09 1.16
N PRO A 47 17.16 -19.41 0.28
CA PRO A 47 16.89 -19.77 -1.12
C PRO A 47 16.15 -21.11 -1.26
N SER A 48 16.16 -21.93 -0.21
CA SER A 48 15.48 -23.23 -0.14
C SER A 48 14.08 -23.16 0.46
N ALA A 49 13.61 -21.95 0.82
CA ALA A 49 12.28 -21.74 1.35
C ALA A 49 11.20 -22.36 0.43
N PRO A 50 10.18 -23.02 0.99
CA PRO A 50 9.13 -23.63 0.20
C PRO A 50 8.36 -22.59 -0.62
N ALA A 51 7.67 -23.07 -1.66
CA ALA A 51 6.74 -22.24 -2.42
C ALA A 51 5.71 -21.59 -1.47
N PRO A 52 5.32 -20.32 -1.71
CA PRO A 52 4.39 -19.62 -0.84
C PRO A 52 3.04 -20.33 -0.81
N ALA A 53 2.53 -20.60 0.40
CA ALA A 53 1.15 -21.01 0.56
C ALA A 53 0.20 -19.90 0.06
N PRO A 54 -0.96 -20.23 -0.55
CA PRO A 54 -1.91 -19.22 -0.98
C PRO A 54 -2.38 -18.34 0.18
N ILE A 55 -2.38 -17.03 -0.03
CA ILE A 55 -3.02 -16.06 0.87
C ILE A 55 -4.29 -15.59 0.18
N ARG A 56 -5.45 -15.96 0.73
CA ARG A 56 -6.75 -15.44 0.30
C ARG A 56 -7.03 -14.07 0.91
N MET A 57 -6.74 -13.91 2.20
CA MET A 57 -6.90 -12.65 2.92
C MET A 57 -5.81 -12.58 4.00
N PRO A 58 -5.19 -11.41 4.24
CA PRO A 58 -4.38 -11.22 5.44
C PRO A 58 -5.26 -11.30 6.69
N GLY A 59 -4.64 -11.49 7.84
CA GLY A 59 -5.27 -11.32 9.14
C GLY A 59 -5.91 -9.94 9.24
N ARG A 60 -7.19 -9.93 9.62
CA ARG A 60 -7.98 -8.70 9.79
C ARG A 60 -8.75 -8.70 11.10
N PRO A 61 -8.89 -7.53 11.73
CA PRO A 61 -9.78 -7.39 12.88
C PRO A 61 -11.25 -7.58 12.45
N ALA A 62 -12.14 -7.79 13.43
CA ALA A 62 -13.57 -7.93 13.19
C ALA A 62 -14.20 -6.65 12.58
N THR A 63 -13.58 -5.50 12.80
CA THR A 63 -13.97 -4.18 12.28
C THR A 63 -12.75 -3.49 11.68
N PRO A 64 -12.86 -2.74 10.56
CA PRO A 64 -14.10 -2.22 9.98
C PRO A 64 -14.91 -3.25 9.19
N LEU A 65 -16.23 -3.04 9.10
CA LEU A 65 -17.08 -3.80 8.20
C LEU A 65 -16.67 -3.51 6.75
N LEU A 66 -16.31 -4.56 6.01
CA LEU A 66 -15.96 -4.46 4.60
C LEU A 66 -17.22 -4.52 3.74
N VAL A 67 -17.51 -3.43 3.04
CA VAL A 67 -18.66 -3.28 2.14
C VAL A 67 -18.20 -3.08 0.70
N HIS A 68 -19.11 -3.27 -0.26
CA HIS A 68 -18.81 -2.96 -1.66
C HIS A 68 -18.57 -1.44 -1.80
N PRO A 69 -17.65 -0.97 -2.68
CA PRO A 69 -17.34 0.46 -2.81
C PRO A 69 -18.55 1.39 -3.01
N ARG A 70 -19.58 0.91 -3.71
CA ARG A 70 -20.87 1.62 -3.94
C ARG A 70 -21.70 1.85 -2.66
N ASP A 71 -21.49 1.03 -1.64
CA ASP A 71 -22.23 1.06 -0.38
C ASP A 71 -21.50 1.87 0.70
N LEU A 72 -20.31 2.41 0.37
CA LEU A 72 -19.61 3.31 1.28
C LEU A 72 -20.39 4.61 1.43
N PRO A 73 -20.60 5.08 2.67
CA PRO A 73 -21.14 6.41 2.91
C PRO A 73 -20.31 7.49 2.21
N ARG A 74 -20.99 8.51 1.68
CA ARG A 74 -20.30 9.69 1.13
C ARG A 74 -19.55 10.39 2.25
N ARG A 75 -18.22 10.44 2.12
CA ARG A 75 -17.32 11.08 3.07
C ARG A 75 -17.14 12.55 2.70
N GLY A 76 -17.19 13.44 3.68
CA GLY A 76 -16.99 14.88 3.47
C GLY A 76 -16.28 15.50 4.66
N LEU A 77 -15.38 16.46 4.40
CA LEU A 77 -14.57 17.11 5.45
C LEU A 77 -15.34 18.17 6.26
N GLY A 78 -16.59 18.46 5.90
CA GLY A 78 -17.37 19.58 6.43
C GLY A 78 -17.95 19.37 7.82
N THR A 79 -18.00 18.14 8.32
CA THR A 79 -18.45 17.81 9.68
C THR A 79 -17.35 17.07 10.45
N PRO A 80 -17.37 17.08 11.81
CA PRO A 80 -16.42 16.32 12.61
C PRO A 80 -16.42 14.82 12.28
N GLU A 81 -17.60 14.20 12.23
CA GLU A 81 -17.77 12.79 11.88
C GLU A 81 -17.28 12.50 10.45
N GLY A 82 -17.62 13.35 9.49
CA GLY A 82 -17.18 13.18 8.11
C GLY A 82 -15.66 13.31 7.95
N ARG A 83 -15.02 14.13 8.79
CA ARG A 83 -13.56 14.23 8.86
C ARG A 83 -12.92 12.99 9.49
N ALA A 84 -13.49 12.47 10.56
CA ALA A 84 -13.05 11.21 11.16
C ALA A 84 -13.18 10.04 10.16
N ALA A 85 -14.31 9.93 9.44
CA ALA A 85 -14.52 8.93 8.40
C ALA A 85 -13.51 9.05 7.24
N PHE A 86 -13.09 10.28 6.91
CA PHE A 86 -12.03 10.50 5.93
C PHE A 86 -10.66 10.02 6.44
N ILE A 87 -10.27 10.41 7.64
CA ILE A 87 -9.00 9.96 8.26
C ILE A 87 -8.99 8.42 8.39
N HIS A 88 -10.12 7.83 8.79
CA HIS A 88 -10.28 6.38 8.92
C HIS A 88 -10.03 5.67 7.60
N ALA A 89 -10.53 6.22 6.49
CA ALA A 89 -10.33 5.61 5.20
C ALA A 89 -8.87 5.60 4.77
N ILE A 90 -8.11 6.66 5.08
CA ILE A 90 -6.67 6.69 4.80
C ILE A 90 -5.96 5.71 5.73
N ALA A 91 -6.30 5.67 7.02
CA ALA A 91 -5.76 4.66 7.94
C ALA A 91 -6.02 3.23 7.45
N HIS A 92 -7.19 2.98 6.86
CA HIS A 92 -7.47 1.68 6.25
C HIS A 92 -6.57 1.39 5.05
N ILE A 93 -6.26 2.40 4.23
CA ILE A 93 -5.32 2.26 3.11
C ILE A 93 -3.93 1.89 3.65
N GLU A 94 -3.40 2.61 4.65
CA GLU A 94 -2.05 2.32 5.16
C GLU A 94 -1.97 0.94 5.84
N LEU A 95 -3.01 0.54 6.57
CA LEU A 95 -3.04 -0.81 7.14
C LEU A 95 -3.05 -1.89 6.04
N ASN A 96 -3.76 -1.65 4.94
CA ASN A 96 -3.69 -2.54 3.78
C ASN A 96 -2.29 -2.49 3.17
N ALA A 97 -1.67 -1.33 3.01
CA ALA A 97 -0.35 -1.18 2.40
C ALA A 97 0.75 -1.98 3.14
N ILE A 98 0.68 -2.08 4.47
CA ILE A 98 1.49 -3.02 5.26
C ILE A 98 1.32 -4.46 4.75
N ASP A 99 0.07 -4.91 4.55
CA ASP A 99 -0.24 -6.24 4.02
C ASP A 99 0.21 -6.40 2.56
N LEU A 100 0.08 -5.38 1.72
CA LEU A 100 0.51 -5.43 0.32
C LEU A 100 2.03 -5.61 0.22
N ALA A 101 2.77 -4.88 1.05
CA ALA A 101 4.22 -4.93 1.12
C ALA A 101 4.71 -6.29 1.66
N TRP A 102 4.13 -6.78 2.75
CA TRP A 102 4.48 -8.12 3.26
C TRP A 102 4.04 -9.25 2.32
N ASP A 103 2.92 -9.09 1.59
CA ASP A 103 2.53 -10.04 0.54
C ASP A 103 3.55 -10.04 -0.59
N ALA A 104 4.11 -8.90 -1.00
CA ALA A 104 5.17 -8.87 -2.00
C ALA A 104 6.41 -9.64 -1.54
N VAL A 105 6.87 -9.40 -0.30
CA VAL A 105 7.99 -10.13 0.33
C VAL A 105 7.69 -11.63 0.41
N TYR A 106 6.52 -11.98 0.94
CA TYR A 106 6.13 -13.38 1.15
C TYR A 106 5.74 -14.10 -0.14
N ARG A 107 5.38 -13.45 -1.24
CA ARG A 107 4.86 -14.17 -2.42
C ARG A 107 5.92 -14.37 -3.48
N PHE A 108 6.71 -13.35 -3.78
CA PHE A 108 7.61 -13.38 -4.93
C PHE A 108 8.99 -13.90 -4.49
N ARG A 109 9.22 -15.20 -4.72
CA ARG A 109 10.47 -15.90 -4.40
C ARG A 109 11.54 -15.68 -5.48
N GLY A 110 12.80 -15.81 -5.07
CA GLY A 110 13.95 -15.80 -6.00
C GLY A 110 14.27 -14.43 -6.60
N LEU A 111 13.75 -13.35 -6.02
CA LEU A 111 14.04 -11.99 -6.48
C LEU A 111 15.35 -11.46 -5.88
N PRO A 112 15.93 -10.39 -6.46
CA PRO A 112 17.12 -9.76 -5.89
C PRO A 112 16.88 -9.28 -4.45
N ALA A 113 17.91 -9.29 -3.60
CA ALA A 113 17.82 -8.83 -2.21
C ALA A 113 17.24 -7.40 -2.08
N ALA A 114 17.53 -6.53 -3.04
CA ALA A 114 17.00 -5.17 -3.09
C ALA A 114 15.46 -5.12 -3.21
N PHE A 115 14.82 -6.13 -3.81
CA PHE A 115 13.35 -6.21 -3.88
C PHE A 115 12.77 -6.35 -2.49
N TYR A 116 13.32 -7.29 -1.72
CA TYR A 116 12.88 -7.53 -0.35
C TYR A 116 13.17 -6.31 0.53
N ALA A 117 14.32 -5.67 0.35
CA ALA A 117 14.66 -4.46 1.09
C ALA A 117 13.68 -3.30 0.82
N ASP A 118 13.31 -3.07 -0.45
CA ASP A 118 12.32 -2.06 -0.81
C ASP A 118 10.97 -2.32 -0.11
N TRP A 119 10.44 -3.54 -0.22
CA TRP A 119 9.12 -3.85 0.34
C TRP A 119 9.11 -3.95 1.87
N VAL A 120 10.22 -4.35 2.50
CA VAL A 120 10.35 -4.27 3.97
C VAL A 120 10.38 -2.80 4.42
N ALA A 121 11.05 -1.91 3.69
CA ALA A 121 11.07 -0.49 3.99
C ALA A 121 9.69 0.16 3.84
N VAL A 122 8.98 -0.17 2.74
CA VAL A 122 7.58 0.27 2.54
C VAL A 122 6.70 -0.20 3.69
N ALA A 123 6.75 -1.50 4.07
CA ALA A 123 5.95 -2.00 5.18
C ALA A 123 6.20 -1.23 6.50
N ASP A 124 7.46 -0.89 6.79
CA ASP A 124 7.83 -0.10 7.98
C ASP A 124 7.26 1.31 7.94
N ASP A 125 7.38 2.00 6.80
CA ASP A 125 6.80 3.34 6.60
C ASP A 125 5.28 3.32 6.77
N GLU A 126 4.60 2.36 6.15
CA GLU A 126 3.14 2.24 6.24
C GLU A 126 2.64 1.90 7.63
N SER A 127 3.42 1.13 8.39
CA SER A 127 3.15 0.88 9.81
C SER A 127 3.14 2.18 10.63
N ARG A 128 4.02 3.11 10.27
CA ARG A 128 4.21 4.39 10.94
C ARG A 128 3.15 5.39 10.48
N HIS A 129 2.84 5.43 9.17
CA HIS A 129 1.73 6.20 8.60
C HIS A 129 0.39 5.84 9.25
N PHE A 130 0.09 4.53 9.36
CA PHE A 130 -1.10 4.04 10.03
C PHE A 130 -1.21 4.58 11.47
N MET A 131 -0.12 4.55 12.23
CA MET A 131 -0.11 5.04 13.61
C MET A 131 -0.30 6.55 13.72
N LEU A 132 0.23 7.34 12.78
CA LEU A 132 -0.02 8.79 12.71
C LEU A 132 -1.51 9.07 12.47
N LEU A 133 -2.13 8.36 11.53
CA LEU A 133 -3.55 8.53 11.21
C LEU A 133 -4.46 8.02 12.33
N ARG A 134 -4.09 6.93 13.00
CA ARG A 134 -4.82 6.44 14.16
C ARG A 134 -4.77 7.45 15.32
N ALA A 135 -3.62 8.06 15.57
CA ALA A 135 -3.53 9.15 16.56
C ALA A 135 -4.41 10.35 16.17
N ARG A 136 -4.54 10.66 14.88
CA ARG A 136 -5.50 11.66 14.39
C ARG A 136 -6.94 11.21 14.64
N LEU A 137 -7.31 9.95 14.40
CA LEU A 137 -8.64 9.42 14.72
C LEU A 137 -8.98 9.59 16.20
N HIS A 138 -8.06 9.25 17.10
CA HIS A 138 -8.28 9.41 18.54
C HIS A 138 -8.53 10.87 18.93
N ALA A 139 -7.85 11.82 18.29
CA ALA A 139 -8.11 13.26 18.49
C ALA A 139 -9.45 13.74 17.91
N HIS A 140 -10.15 12.90 17.15
CA HIS A 140 -11.50 13.08 16.68
C HIS A 140 -12.51 12.20 17.43
N ASP A 141 -12.14 11.65 18.59
CA ASP A 141 -12.96 10.77 19.43
C ASP A 141 -13.41 9.46 18.74
N HIS A 142 -12.60 8.99 17.80
CA HIS A 142 -12.83 7.75 17.04
C HIS A 142 -11.60 6.84 17.05
N ASP A 143 -11.77 5.55 16.75
CA ASP A 143 -10.67 4.62 16.50
C ASP A 143 -10.81 3.93 15.13
N TYR A 144 -9.74 3.25 14.71
CA TYR A 144 -9.77 2.39 13.55
C TYR A 144 -10.76 1.23 13.75
N GLY A 145 -11.71 1.10 12.83
CA GLY A 145 -12.82 0.15 12.90
C GLY A 145 -14.20 0.79 13.05
N ASP A 146 -14.27 2.06 13.46
CA ASP A 146 -15.55 2.76 13.71
C ASP A 146 -16.37 3.02 12.44
N PHE A 147 -15.72 3.06 11.27
CA PHE A 147 -16.36 3.32 9.99
C PHE A 147 -16.21 2.14 9.04
N ALA A 148 -17.20 1.91 8.16
CA ALA A 148 -17.08 0.90 7.12
C ALA A 148 -15.95 1.21 6.13
N ALA A 149 -15.36 0.16 5.54
CA ALA A 149 -14.30 0.26 4.55
C ALA A 149 -14.57 -0.67 3.36
N HIS A 150 -13.72 -0.63 2.33
CA HIS A 150 -13.83 -1.52 1.17
C HIS A 150 -12.49 -2.20 0.89
N ASN A 151 -12.53 -3.34 0.21
CA ASN A 151 -11.36 -4.20 0.02
C ASN A 151 -10.65 -4.06 -1.33
N GLY A 152 -10.82 -2.92 -2.01
CA GLY A 152 -10.43 -2.78 -3.42
C GLY A 152 -8.94 -3.00 -3.70
N LEU A 153 -8.06 -2.61 -2.77
CA LEU A 153 -6.61 -2.83 -2.87
C LEU A 153 -6.28 -4.32 -2.89
N TRP A 154 -6.77 -5.08 -1.91
CA TRP A 154 -6.49 -6.50 -1.79
C TRP A 154 -7.10 -7.34 -2.92
N GLU A 155 -8.28 -6.95 -3.43
CA GLU A 155 -8.89 -7.61 -4.60
C GLU A 155 -7.97 -7.57 -5.83
N MET A 156 -7.24 -6.47 -6.04
CA MET A 156 -6.25 -6.39 -7.11
C MET A 156 -5.03 -7.28 -6.82
N CYS A 157 -4.61 -7.37 -5.56
CA CYS A 157 -3.54 -8.29 -5.16
C CYS A 157 -3.90 -9.75 -5.43
N GLU A 158 -5.13 -10.17 -5.14
CA GLU A 158 -5.60 -11.53 -5.46
C GLU A 158 -5.61 -11.78 -6.98
N LYS A 159 -6.10 -10.83 -7.78
CA LYS A 159 -6.11 -10.94 -9.25
C LYS A 159 -4.72 -11.08 -9.84
N THR A 160 -3.73 -10.40 -9.25
CA THR A 160 -2.33 -10.39 -9.72
C THR A 160 -1.42 -11.34 -8.93
N ALA A 161 -1.98 -12.19 -8.05
CA ALA A 161 -1.22 -13.05 -7.15
C ALA A 161 -0.29 -14.06 -7.85
N HIS A 162 -0.50 -14.30 -9.14
CA HIS A 162 0.26 -15.23 -9.96
C HIS A 162 1.31 -14.53 -10.84
N ASP A 163 1.28 -13.20 -10.93
CA ASP A 163 2.08 -12.42 -11.88
C ASP A 163 2.69 -11.20 -11.18
N GLY A 164 3.99 -11.31 -10.84
CA GLY A 164 4.75 -10.22 -10.23
C GLY A 164 4.88 -8.99 -11.13
N LEU A 165 4.95 -9.17 -12.45
CA LEU A 165 4.99 -8.06 -13.41
C LEU A 165 3.68 -7.28 -13.32
N ALA A 166 2.54 -7.96 -13.43
CA ALA A 166 1.23 -7.32 -13.31
C ALA A 166 1.03 -6.69 -11.92
N ARG A 167 1.50 -7.35 -10.85
CA ARG A 167 1.43 -6.81 -9.49
C ARG A 167 2.15 -5.46 -9.37
N MET A 168 3.43 -5.40 -9.78
CA MET A 168 4.24 -4.18 -9.69
C MET A 168 3.72 -3.07 -10.62
N ALA A 169 3.08 -3.45 -11.73
CA ALA A 169 2.46 -2.52 -12.66
C ALA A 169 1.17 -1.88 -12.11
N LEU A 170 0.37 -2.62 -11.34
CA LEU A 170 -1.00 -2.21 -11.03
C LEU A 170 -1.17 -1.74 -9.59
N VAL A 171 -0.63 -2.45 -8.61
CA VAL A 171 -0.90 -2.13 -7.20
C VAL A 171 -0.18 -0.83 -6.80
N PRO A 172 1.16 -0.72 -6.91
CA PRO A 172 1.84 0.50 -6.48
C PRO A 172 1.63 1.67 -7.44
N ARG A 173 1.66 1.40 -8.75
CA ARG A 173 1.67 2.43 -9.80
C ARG A 173 0.28 2.97 -10.15
N VAL A 174 -0.80 2.25 -9.85
CA VAL A 174 -2.17 2.70 -10.13
C VAL A 174 -2.96 2.95 -8.86
N LEU A 175 -3.00 1.96 -7.95
CA LEU A 175 -3.83 2.06 -6.76
C LEU A 175 -3.19 2.93 -5.68
N GLU A 176 -1.96 2.63 -5.27
CA GLU A 176 -1.24 3.40 -4.24
C GLU A 176 -0.87 4.80 -4.75
N ALA A 177 -0.39 4.90 -6.01
CA ALA A 177 -0.09 6.18 -6.65
C ALA A 177 -1.27 7.18 -6.70
N ARG A 178 -2.51 6.74 -6.47
CA ARG A 178 -3.66 7.63 -6.32
C ARG A 178 -3.53 8.58 -5.12
N GLY A 179 -2.78 8.18 -4.08
CA GLY A 179 -2.41 9.04 -2.96
C GLY A 179 -1.65 10.29 -3.42
N LEU A 180 -0.76 10.16 -4.41
CA LEU A 180 0.00 11.29 -4.98
C LEU A 180 -0.89 12.32 -5.67
N ASP A 181 -2.00 11.87 -6.24
CA ASP A 181 -2.92 12.70 -7.03
C ASP A 181 -3.94 13.44 -6.14
N VAL A 182 -4.51 12.73 -5.16
CA VAL A 182 -5.68 13.22 -4.39
C VAL A 182 -5.26 13.98 -3.13
N THR A 183 -4.19 13.55 -2.46
CA THR A 183 -3.77 14.07 -1.15
C THR A 183 -3.44 15.57 -1.15
N PRO A 184 -2.78 16.15 -2.17
CA PRO A 184 -2.50 17.60 -2.20
C PRO A 184 -3.78 18.46 -2.07
N GLY A 185 -4.85 18.10 -2.77
CA GLY A 185 -6.13 18.82 -2.68
C GLY A 185 -6.79 18.67 -1.30
N MET A 186 -6.62 17.51 -0.66
CA MET A 186 -7.15 17.27 0.68
C MET A 186 -6.40 18.06 1.74
N ILE A 187 -5.08 18.18 1.64
CA ILE A 187 -4.23 19.01 2.50
C ILE A 187 -4.72 20.47 2.49
N VAL A 188 -4.90 21.05 1.29
CA VAL A 188 -5.39 22.43 1.14
C VAL A 188 -6.76 22.60 1.80
N LYS A 189 -7.65 21.63 1.61
CA LYS A 189 -9.00 21.67 2.16
C LYS A 189 -9.04 21.49 3.68
N LEU A 190 -8.18 20.64 4.25
CA LEU A 190 -8.07 20.49 5.71
C LEU A 190 -7.56 21.77 6.36
N ARG A 191 -6.53 22.40 5.79
CA ARG A 191 -6.00 23.69 6.25
C ARG A 191 -7.07 24.78 6.21
N SER A 192 -7.88 24.87 5.15
CA SER A 192 -8.95 25.87 5.06
C SER A 192 -10.10 25.62 6.05
N LEU A 193 -10.25 24.39 6.53
CA LEU A 193 -11.22 23.99 7.55
C LEU A 193 -10.64 24.03 8.98
N GLY A 194 -9.43 24.58 9.15
CA GLY A 194 -8.78 24.75 10.46
C GLY A 194 -8.16 23.48 11.04
N ASP A 195 -8.01 22.40 10.25
CA ASP A 195 -7.38 21.16 10.69
C ASP A 195 -5.95 21.04 10.13
N ALA A 196 -5.07 21.91 10.62
CA ALA A 196 -3.65 21.90 10.26
C ALA A 196 -2.95 20.60 10.72
N ALA A 197 -3.33 20.06 11.88
CA ALA A 197 -2.70 18.86 12.43
C ALA A 197 -2.90 17.63 11.54
N THR A 198 -4.10 17.41 11.00
CA THR A 198 -4.31 16.33 10.03
C THR A 198 -3.60 16.62 8.71
N ALA A 199 -3.56 17.88 8.26
CA ALA A 199 -2.84 18.25 7.04
C ALA A 199 -1.33 17.98 7.13
N GLU A 200 -0.69 18.26 8.26
CA GLU A 200 0.74 17.99 8.50
C GLU A 200 1.06 16.48 8.49
N VAL A 201 0.15 15.65 9.01
CA VAL A 201 0.27 14.19 8.91
C VAL A 201 0.23 13.75 7.44
N LEU A 202 -0.74 14.25 6.66
CA LEU A 202 -0.82 13.91 5.22
C LEU A 202 0.36 14.44 4.41
N GLU A 203 0.94 15.58 4.78
CA GLU A 203 2.16 16.11 4.14
C GLU A 203 3.39 15.21 4.41
N THR A 204 3.45 14.60 5.60
CA THR A 204 4.48 13.62 5.93
C THR A 204 4.34 12.36 5.09
N ILE A 205 3.13 11.79 5.06
CA ILE A 205 2.82 10.59 4.27
C ILE A 205 3.10 10.83 2.78
N LEU A 206 2.57 11.93 2.21
CA LEU A 206 2.74 12.27 0.79
C LEU A 206 4.21 12.38 0.36
N ARG A 207 5.09 12.86 1.25
CA ARG A 207 6.52 12.98 0.96
C ARG A 207 7.20 11.62 0.87
N GLU A 208 6.76 10.66 1.68
CA GLU A 208 7.32 9.31 1.76
C GLU A 208 6.75 8.41 0.64
N GLU A 209 5.50 8.63 0.26
CA GLU A 209 4.76 7.87 -0.78
C GLU A 209 5.44 7.84 -2.16
N VAL A 210 6.16 8.90 -2.53
CA VAL A 210 6.87 8.95 -3.83
C VAL A 210 7.89 7.82 -3.94
N ALA A 211 8.57 7.48 -2.84
CA ALA A 211 9.56 6.41 -2.82
C ALA A 211 8.92 5.03 -2.95
N HIS A 212 7.70 4.86 -2.42
CA HIS A 212 6.94 3.60 -2.48
C HIS A 212 6.49 3.32 -3.91
N VAL A 213 5.90 4.33 -4.57
CA VAL A 213 5.52 4.22 -5.99
C VAL A 213 6.76 4.03 -6.87
N ALA A 214 7.88 4.69 -6.54
CA ALA A 214 9.16 4.49 -7.24
C ALA A 214 9.69 3.06 -7.12
N ALA A 215 9.49 2.38 -5.98
CA ALA A 215 9.82 0.98 -5.82
C ALA A 215 9.01 0.11 -6.78
N GLY A 216 7.69 0.33 -6.85
CA GLY A 216 6.84 -0.32 -7.85
C GLY A 216 7.31 -0.11 -9.29
N SER A 217 7.66 1.13 -9.66
CA SER A 217 8.19 1.46 -10.99
C SER A 217 9.52 0.75 -11.29
N ARG A 218 10.44 0.64 -10.33
CA ARG A 218 11.70 -0.10 -10.51
C ARG A 218 11.45 -1.57 -10.78
N TRP A 219 10.66 -2.22 -9.93
CA TRP A 219 10.43 -3.66 -10.04
C TRP A 219 9.55 -4.04 -11.21
N TYR A 220 8.62 -3.17 -11.62
CA TYR A 220 7.91 -3.30 -12.88
C TYR A 220 8.87 -3.36 -14.07
N ARG A 221 9.80 -2.40 -14.18
CA ARG A 221 10.78 -2.38 -15.26
C ARG A 221 11.72 -3.58 -15.22
N TRP A 222 12.17 -3.97 -14.02
CA TRP A 222 12.97 -5.17 -13.84
C TRP A 222 12.24 -6.42 -14.38
N TYR A 223 10.96 -6.60 -14.05
CA TYR A 223 10.17 -7.71 -14.56
C TYR A 223 9.99 -7.65 -16.09
N CYS A 224 9.78 -6.46 -16.65
CA CYS A 224 9.70 -6.28 -18.10
C CYS A 224 11.01 -6.67 -18.80
N GLU A 225 12.15 -6.28 -18.23
CA GLU A 225 13.48 -6.65 -18.72
C GLU A 225 13.67 -8.17 -18.68
N GLN A 226 13.35 -8.82 -17.55
CA GLN A 226 13.46 -10.28 -17.43
C GLN A 226 12.55 -11.03 -18.40
N ALA A 227 11.38 -10.48 -18.72
CA ALA A 227 10.42 -11.06 -19.66
C ALA A 227 10.69 -10.68 -21.13
N GLY A 228 11.64 -9.77 -21.41
CA GLY A 228 11.92 -9.27 -22.75
C GLY A 228 10.74 -8.52 -23.39
N VAL A 229 9.90 -7.86 -22.58
CA VAL A 229 8.73 -7.10 -23.06
C VAL A 229 8.94 -5.60 -22.91
N GLU A 230 8.39 -4.83 -23.83
CA GLU A 230 8.47 -3.36 -23.78
C GLU A 230 7.55 -2.81 -22.66
N PRO A 231 8.09 -2.05 -21.68
CA PRO A 231 7.34 -1.61 -20.51
C PRO A 231 6.09 -0.77 -20.79
N ARG A 232 6.12 0.20 -21.70
CA ARG A 232 4.99 1.10 -21.94
C ARG A 232 3.80 0.37 -22.56
N ALA A 233 4.04 -0.41 -23.60
CA ALA A 233 3.02 -1.22 -24.28
C ALA A 233 2.43 -2.26 -23.34
N ARG A 234 3.26 -2.92 -22.51
CA ARG A 234 2.77 -3.88 -21.52
C ARG A 234 1.92 -3.19 -20.45
N PHE A 235 2.30 -2.00 -20.01
CA PHE A 235 1.53 -1.25 -19.01
C PHE A 235 0.15 -0.86 -19.57
N LYS A 236 0.10 -0.33 -20.80
CA LYS A 236 -1.16 -0.01 -21.51
C LYS A 236 -2.05 -1.24 -21.72
N ALA A 237 -1.47 -2.42 -21.92
CA ALA A 237 -2.24 -3.67 -21.98
C ALA A 237 -2.84 -4.04 -20.61
N LEU A 238 -2.04 -3.99 -19.54
CA LEU A 238 -2.48 -4.31 -18.18
C LEU A 238 -3.55 -3.34 -17.66
N LEU A 239 -3.44 -2.05 -17.99
CA LEU A 239 -4.46 -1.06 -17.64
C LEU A 239 -5.81 -1.39 -18.28
N ARG A 240 -5.83 -1.77 -19.56
CA ARG A 240 -7.06 -2.20 -20.24
C ARG A 240 -7.65 -3.49 -19.67
N GLU A 241 -6.78 -4.43 -19.28
CA GLU A 241 -7.20 -5.73 -18.74
C GLU A 241 -7.76 -5.63 -17.31
N TYR A 242 -7.14 -4.82 -16.45
CA TYR A 242 -7.44 -4.81 -15.01
C TYR A 242 -7.97 -3.48 -14.46
N ALA A 243 -7.64 -2.34 -15.08
CA ALA A 243 -7.75 -1.03 -14.43
C ALA A 243 -8.97 -0.19 -14.85
N GLY A 244 -9.89 -0.70 -15.68
CA GLY A 244 -11.04 0.05 -16.22
C GLY A 244 -12.00 0.69 -15.21
N GLY A 245 -11.91 0.35 -13.90
CA GLY A 245 -12.65 1.01 -12.81
C GLY A 245 -11.79 1.78 -11.80
N TYR A 246 -10.46 1.72 -11.94
CA TYR A 246 -9.49 2.20 -10.95
C TYR A 246 -8.74 3.46 -11.39
N LEU A 247 -8.72 3.73 -12.69
CA LEU A 247 -7.99 4.87 -13.25
C LEU A 247 -8.88 6.12 -13.26
N HIS A 248 -8.51 7.13 -12.45
CA HIS A 248 -9.26 8.38 -12.32
C HIS A 248 -8.28 9.55 -12.23
N GLY A 249 -8.40 10.51 -13.14
CA GLY A 249 -7.68 11.79 -13.06
C GLY A 249 -8.37 12.82 -12.14
N PRO A 250 -7.80 14.03 -12.02
CA PRO A 250 -6.53 14.46 -12.62
C PRO A 250 -5.31 13.82 -11.92
N PHE A 251 -4.22 13.62 -12.66
CA PHE A 251 -2.98 13.06 -12.13
C PHE A 251 -2.00 14.14 -11.69
N ASN A 252 -1.25 13.88 -10.63
CA ASN A 252 -0.09 14.66 -10.22
C ASN A 252 1.13 14.23 -11.05
N LEU A 253 1.26 14.82 -12.24
CA LEU A 253 2.30 14.45 -13.21
C LEU A 253 3.72 14.59 -12.62
N GLN A 254 3.98 15.67 -11.86
CA GLN A 254 5.30 15.89 -11.26
C GLN A 254 5.65 14.79 -10.26
N ALA A 255 4.74 14.45 -9.35
CA ALA A 255 4.99 13.39 -8.37
C ALA A 255 5.15 12.01 -9.05
N ARG A 256 4.35 11.71 -10.08
CA ARG A 256 4.48 10.46 -10.82
C ARG A 256 5.78 10.39 -11.64
N LEU A 257 6.25 11.49 -12.24
CA LEU A 257 7.59 11.54 -12.86
C LEU A 257 8.70 11.23 -11.83
N LEU A 258 8.64 11.83 -10.64
CA LEU A 258 9.58 11.54 -9.56
C LEU A 258 9.48 10.09 -9.07
N ALA A 259 8.28 9.51 -9.12
CA ALA A 259 8.05 8.09 -8.85
C ALA A 259 8.44 7.16 -10.01
N GLY A 260 9.14 7.69 -11.02
CA GLY A 260 9.70 6.91 -12.10
C GLY A 260 8.71 6.54 -13.18
N PHE A 261 7.68 7.33 -13.46
CA PHE A 261 6.99 7.27 -14.75
C PHE A 261 7.76 8.11 -15.78
N ASP A 262 7.66 7.78 -17.06
CA ASP A 262 8.10 8.69 -18.13
C ASP A 262 6.93 9.54 -18.67
N GLU A 263 7.25 10.60 -19.43
CA GLU A 263 6.28 11.56 -19.96
C GLU A 263 5.24 10.88 -20.89
N ASP A 264 5.71 9.88 -21.62
CA ASP A 264 4.96 9.13 -22.62
C ASP A 264 3.95 8.17 -21.95
N GLU A 265 4.38 7.46 -20.91
CA GLU A 265 3.52 6.66 -20.03
C GLU A 265 2.44 7.52 -19.36
N LEU A 266 2.79 8.75 -18.93
CA LEU A 266 1.84 9.67 -18.32
C LEU A 266 0.82 10.20 -19.32
N ALA A 267 1.24 10.49 -20.56
CA ALA A 267 0.31 10.87 -21.63
C ALA A 267 -0.70 9.74 -21.90
N ASP A 268 -0.25 8.48 -21.96
CA ASP A 268 -1.13 7.32 -22.11
C ASP A 268 -2.09 7.11 -20.93
N LEU A 269 -1.64 7.42 -19.70
CA LEU A 269 -2.49 7.37 -18.51
C LEU A 269 -3.60 8.42 -18.56
N VAL A 270 -3.26 9.65 -18.97
CA VAL A 270 -4.24 10.74 -19.15
C VAL A 270 -5.26 10.37 -20.23
N GLU A 271 -4.80 9.82 -21.37
CA GLU A 271 -5.67 9.36 -22.45
C GLU A 271 -6.66 8.29 -21.98
N GLN A 272 -6.21 7.30 -21.20
CA GLN A 272 -7.05 6.19 -20.74
C GLN A 272 -8.01 6.55 -19.59
N ALA A 273 -7.77 7.66 -18.90
CA ALA A 273 -8.61 8.12 -17.79
C ALA A 273 -9.76 9.04 -18.24
N GLY A 274 -9.73 9.52 -19.49
CA GLY A 274 -10.74 10.37 -20.13
C GLY A 274 -11.51 9.66 -21.23
#